data_AF-A0A9J6EKL9-F1
#
_entry.id   AF-A0A9J6EKL9-F1
#
_cell.length_a   1.000
_cell.length_b   1.000
_cell.length_c   1.000
_cell.angle_alpha   90.00
_cell.angle_beta   90.00
_cell.angle_gamma   90.00
#
_symmetry.space_group_name_H-M   'P 1'
#
loop_
_entity.id
_entity.type
_entity.pdbx_description
1 polymer ?
#
loop_
_entity_poly.entity_id
_entity_poly.type
_entity_poly.pdbx_seq_one_letter_code
_entity_poly.pdbx_strand_id
1 'polypeptide(L)'
;MFTFTSLRSHYGQEATLLAKQYVNVSRDVSTYKNQLSFTKTCQDLNLIPRSLRLKRLVHTPEGNNVVAQAERWLVKARVHECHSIIKKEVDLYFLRRQLEYRMPDIFKSLDTFARNVAATTDQTKQKDLRSKLMALKNKHRTPEMQQNHQKRRQPLKTTIGARGKRSF
;
A
#
# COMPACT_ATOMS: atom_id res chain seq x y z
N MET A 1 34.36 10.92 -1.63
CA MET A 1 32.98 10.63 -1.17
C MET A 1 32.04 11.67 -1.79
N PHE A 2 30.98 11.24 -2.48
CA PHE A 2 30.05 12.16 -3.17
C PHE A 2 29.22 12.95 -2.14
N THR A 3 29.28 14.29 -2.19
CA THR A 3 28.43 15.16 -1.35
C THR A 3 27.79 16.26 -2.20
N PHE A 4 26.58 16.68 -1.84
CA PHE A 4 25.92 17.80 -2.51
C PHE A 4 26.67 19.12 -2.29
N THR A 5 27.44 19.24 -1.21
CA THR A 5 28.29 20.40 -0.94
C THR A 5 29.44 20.49 -1.94
N SER A 6 30.16 19.39 -2.18
CA SER A 6 31.21 19.34 -3.21
C SER A 6 30.62 19.56 -4.60
N LEU A 7 29.43 19.02 -4.89
CA LEU A 7 28.76 19.20 -6.17
C LEU A 7 28.42 20.68 -6.42
N ARG A 8 27.95 21.39 -5.39
CA ARG A 8 27.66 22.83 -5.47
C ARG A 8 28.91 23.65 -5.75
N SER A 9 30.04 23.31 -5.14
CA SER A 9 31.30 24.03 -5.37
C SER A 9 31.85 23.85 -6.79
N HIS A 10 31.70 22.66 -7.39
CA HIS A 10 32.27 22.36 -8.71
C HIS A 10 31.34 22.69 -9.89
N TYR A 11 30.03 22.50 -9.73
CA TYR A 11 29.05 22.62 -10.83
C TYR A 11 27.95 23.66 -10.57
N GLY A 12 27.99 24.33 -9.43
CA GLY A 12 27.05 25.38 -9.08
C GLY A 12 25.71 24.86 -8.54
N GLN A 13 24.84 25.83 -8.22
CA GLN A 13 23.57 25.59 -7.55
C GLN A 13 22.55 24.88 -8.44
N GLU A 14 22.47 25.26 -9.71
CA GLU A 14 21.52 24.68 -10.68
C GLU A 14 21.74 23.18 -10.87
N ALA A 15 23.01 22.77 -11.05
CA ALA A 15 23.36 21.36 -11.18
C ALA A 15 23.05 20.57 -9.89
N THR A 16 23.17 21.21 -8.73
CA THR A 16 22.82 20.64 -7.43
C THR A 16 21.32 20.41 -7.30
N LEU A 17 20.50 21.36 -7.75
CA LEU A 17 19.05 21.22 -7.74
C LEU A 17 18.60 20.08 -8.65
N LEU A 18 19.15 19.99 -9.86
CA LEU A 18 18.86 18.89 -10.79
C LEU A 18 19.26 17.52 -10.22
N ALA A 19 20.43 17.41 -9.60
CA ALA A 19 20.89 16.17 -8.98
C ALA A 19 19.97 15.74 -7.81
N LYS A 20 19.54 16.70 -6.98
CA LYS A 20 18.56 16.43 -5.91
C LYS A 20 17.21 15.99 -6.46
N GLN A 21 16.72 16.66 -7.50
CA GLN A 21 15.47 16.31 -8.16
C GLN A 21 15.54 14.89 -8.73
N TYR A 22 16.64 14.52 -9.38
CA TYR A 22 16.86 13.16 -9.88
C TYR A 22 16.79 12.10 -8.78
N VAL A 23 17.49 12.31 -7.66
CA VAL A 23 17.46 11.39 -6.51
C VAL A 23 16.04 11.26 -5.94
N ASN A 24 15.33 12.39 -5.77
CA ASN A 24 13.97 12.40 -5.24
C ASN A 24 12.99 11.68 -6.16
N VAL A 25 13.00 11.99 -7.46
CA VAL A 25 12.12 11.32 -8.44
C VAL A 25 12.43 9.83 -8.50
N SER A 26 13.70 9.42 -8.46
CA SER A 26 14.08 8.01 -8.41
C SER A 26 13.53 7.30 -7.16
N ARG A 27 13.58 7.95 -6.00
CA ARG A 27 13.03 7.43 -4.75
C ARG A 27 11.50 7.33 -4.80
N ASP A 28 10.84 8.34 -5.32
CA ASP A 28 9.38 8.42 -5.41
C ASP A 28 8.86 7.33 -6.35
N VAL A 29 9.46 7.17 -7.54
CA VAL A 29 9.09 6.09 -8.48
C VAL A 29 9.14 4.72 -7.82
N SER A 30 10.22 4.40 -7.10
CA SER A 30 10.31 3.13 -6.35
C SER A 30 9.23 3.01 -5.27
N THR A 31 8.95 4.10 -4.55
CA THR A 31 7.89 4.12 -3.52
C THR A 31 6.51 3.86 -4.12
N TYR A 32 6.19 4.49 -5.25
CA TYR A 32 4.91 4.30 -5.94
C TYR A 32 4.79 2.92 -6.61
N LYS A 33 5.88 2.34 -7.12
CA LYS A 33 5.90 0.95 -7.61
C LYS A 33 5.53 -0.03 -6.49
N ASN A 34 6.07 0.17 -5.29
CA ASN A 34 5.69 -0.62 -4.11
C ASN A 34 4.24 -0.42 -3.70
N GLN A 35 3.78 0.83 -3.65
CA GLN A 35 2.40 1.16 -3.28
C GLN A 35 1.41 0.56 -4.29
N LEU A 36 1.74 0.59 -5.58
CA LEU A 36 0.96 -0.04 -6.65
C LEU A 36 0.86 -1.55 -6.43
N SER A 37 2.00 -2.22 -6.20
CA SER A 37 2.05 -3.66 -5.93
C SER A 37 1.17 -4.03 -4.73
N PHE A 38 1.33 -3.33 -3.61
CA PHE A 38 0.50 -3.51 -2.42
C PHE A 38 -0.99 -3.31 -2.70
N THR A 39 -1.35 -2.21 -3.37
CA THR A 39 -2.75 -1.88 -3.64
C THR A 39 -3.40 -2.88 -4.60
N LYS A 40 -2.67 -3.37 -5.60
CA LYS A 40 -3.11 -4.46 -6.49
C LYS A 40 -3.33 -5.75 -5.71
N THR A 41 -2.39 -6.15 -4.85
CA THR A 41 -2.58 -7.33 -3.99
C THR A 41 -3.82 -7.18 -3.09
N CYS A 42 -4.07 -5.98 -2.55
CA CYS A 42 -5.29 -5.71 -1.80
C CYS A 42 -6.54 -5.85 -2.67
N GLN A 43 -6.52 -5.34 -3.91
CA GLN A 43 -7.61 -5.47 -4.86
C GLN A 43 -7.90 -6.94 -5.19
N ASP A 44 -6.87 -7.73 -5.52
CA ASP A 44 -7.00 -9.15 -5.89
C ASP A 44 -7.57 -10.00 -4.74
N LEU A 45 -7.21 -9.65 -3.50
CA LEU A 45 -7.69 -10.32 -2.30
C LEU A 45 -8.99 -9.72 -1.74
N ASN A 46 -9.62 -8.77 -2.43
CA ASN A 46 -10.79 -8.02 -1.96
C ASN A 46 -10.60 -7.38 -0.56
N LEU A 47 -9.38 -6.98 -0.24
CA LEU A 47 -9.02 -6.30 1.01
C LEU A 47 -9.04 -4.78 0.82
N ILE A 48 -9.63 -4.06 1.77
CA ILE A 48 -9.59 -2.59 1.80
C ILE A 48 -8.51 -2.12 2.79
N PRO A 49 -7.46 -1.44 2.31
CA PRO A 49 -6.44 -0.85 3.18
C PRO A 49 -7.04 0.14 4.17
N ARG A 50 -6.48 0.24 5.38
CA ARG A 50 -6.99 1.14 6.43
C ARG A 50 -7.07 2.60 5.98
N SER A 51 -6.13 3.06 5.16
CA SER A 51 -6.10 4.43 4.62
C SER A 51 -7.24 4.74 3.64
N LEU A 52 -7.89 3.72 3.08
CA LEU A 52 -9.01 3.87 2.13
C LEU A 52 -10.34 3.46 2.75
N ARG A 53 -10.35 3.07 4.02
CA ARG A 53 -11.58 2.72 4.74
C ARG A 53 -12.37 3.98 5.07
N LEU A 54 -13.64 3.98 4.72
CA LEU A 54 -14.55 5.08 5.00
C LEU A 54 -15.21 4.88 6.36
N LYS A 55 -15.36 5.96 7.11
CA LYS A 55 -16.13 5.93 8.37
C LYS A 55 -17.60 5.78 8.01
N ARG A 56 -18.24 4.77 8.60
CA ARG A 56 -19.68 4.55 8.45
C ARG A 56 -20.43 5.58 9.29
N LEU A 57 -21.34 6.31 8.65
CA LEU A 57 -22.22 7.28 9.31
C LEU A 57 -23.63 6.71 9.47
N VAL A 58 -24.09 5.93 8.49
CA VAL A 58 -25.40 5.29 8.48
C VAL A 58 -25.22 3.77 8.63
N HIS A 59 -25.95 3.17 9.57
CA HIS A 59 -25.84 1.75 9.94
C HIS A 59 -26.98 0.91 9.36
N THR A 60 -27.39 1.19 8.12
CA THR A 60 -28.39 0.39 7.40
C THR A 60 -27.73 -0.58 6.41
N PRO A 61 -28.42 -1.66 5.99
CA PRO A 61 -27.92 -2.56 4.95
C PRO A 61 -27.57 -1.83 3.64
N GLU A 62 -28.40 -0.88 3.18
CA GLU A 62 -28.08 -0.12 1.96
C GLU A 62 -26.86 0.77 2.17
N GLY A 63 -26.76 1.44 3.32
CA GLY A 63 -25.60 2.27 3.66
C GLY A 63 -24.31 1.46 3.67
N ASN A 64 -24.35 0.23 4.19
CA ASN A 64 -23.21 -0.69 4.16
C ASN A 64 -22.79 -1.06 2.74
N ASN A 65 -23.76 -1.32 1.85
CA ASN A 65 -23.48 -1.64 0.45
C ASN A 65 -22.84 -0.46 -0.30
N VAL A 66 -23.37 0.75 -0.10
CA VAL A 66 -22.83 1.98 -0.69
C VAL A 66 -21.39 2.22 -0.22
N VAL A 67 -21.14 2.11 1.09
CA VAL A 67 -19.77 2.27 1.64
C VAL A 67 -18.83 1.22 1.08
N ALA A 68 -19.23 -0.06 1.04
CA ALA A 68 -18.39 -1.13 0.49
C ALA A 68 -18.10 -0.95 -1.01
N GLN A 69 -19.04 -0.39 -1.77
CA GLN A 69 -18.83 -0.04 -3.18
C GLN A 69 -17.84 1.13 -3.32
N ALA A 70 -18.04 2.21 -2.55
CA ALA A 70 -17.16 3.37 -2.57
C ALA A 70 -15.72 3.01 -2.18
N GLU A 71 -15.52 2.20 -1.14
CA GLU A 71 -14.20 1.71 -0.74
C GLU A 71 -13.47 0.95 -1.86
N ARG A 72 -14.20 0.10 -2.61
CA ARG A 72 -13.64 -0.60 -3.78
C ARG A 72 -13.27 0.35 -4.91
N TRP A 73 -14.08 1.39 -5.14
CA TRP A 73 -13.75 2.44 -6.11
C TRP A 73 -12.51 3.23 -5.70
N LEU A 74 -12.33 3.52 -4.41
CA LEU A 74 -11.12 4.17 -3.90
C LEU A 74 -9.87 3.32 -4.12
N VAL A 75 -9.95 2.00 -3.95
CA VAL A 75 -8.83 1.09 -4.27
C VAL A 75 -8.47 1.18 -5.76
N LYS A 76 -9.46 1.13 -6.67
CA LYS A 76 -9.22 1.27 -8.12
C LYS A 76 -8.63 2.64 -8.47
N ALA A 77 -9.18 3.71 -7.90
CA ALA A 77 -8.67 5.07 -8.10
C ALA A 77 -7.22 5.20 -7.63
N ARG A 78 -6.86 4.59 -6.50
CA ARG A 78 -5.49 4.56 -5.98
C ARG A 78 -4.53 3.85 -6.94
N VAL A 79 -4.95 2.75 -7.56
CA VAL A 79 -4.16 2.04 -8.58
C VAL A 79 -3.89 2.97 -9.77
N HIS A 80 -4.92 3.66 -10.25
CA HIS A 80 -4.79 4.61 -11.36
C HIS A 80 -3.86 5.79 -11.02
N GLU A 81 -4.01 6.37 -9.83
CA GLU A 81 -3.12 7.42 -9.31
C GLU A 81 -1.64 6.97 -9.33
N CYS A 82 -1.37 5.76 -8.81
CA CYS A 82 -0.01 5.23 -8.81
C CYS A 82 0.53 5.04 -10.22
N HIS A 83 -0.27 4.54 -11.17
CA HIS A 83 0.12 4.44 -12.58
C HIS A 83 0.43 5.81 -13.20
N SER A 84 -0.40 6.82 -12.93
CA SER A 84 -0.19 8.19 -13.43
C SER A 84 1.13 8.78 -12.91
N ILE A 85 1.49 8.50 -11.67
CA ILE A 85 2.75 8.98 -11.07
C ILE A 85 3.94 8.21 -11.60
N ILE A 86 3.84 6.88 -11.76
CA ILE A 86 4.91 6.06 -12.36
C ILE A 86 5.16 6.49 -13.81
N LYS A 87 4.16 6.97 -14.55
CA LYS A 87 4.35 7.51 -15.91
C LYS A 87 5.34 8.68 -15.96
N LYS A 88 5.54 9.40 -14.85
CA LYS A 88 6.61 10.40 -14.69
C LYS A 88 8.03 9.81 -14.67
N GLU A 89 8.19 8.49 -14.79
CA GLU A 89 9.48 7.83 -15.05
C GLU A 89 10.12 8.32 -16.36
N VAL A 90 9.31 8.84 -17.29
CA VAL A 90 9.81 9.57 -18.47
C VAL A 90 10.59 10.83 -18.06
N ASP A 91 10.14 11.56 -17.04
CA ASP A 91 10.87 12.74 -16.52
C ASP A 91 12.21 12.33 -15.91
N LEU A 92 12.29 11.14 -15.30
CA LEU A 92 13.54 10.59 -14.78
C LEU A 92 14.55 10.31 -15.90
N TYR A 93 14.09 9.80 -17.05
CA TYR A 93 14.95 9.62 -18.23
C TYR A 93 15.54 10.94 -18.72
N PHE A 94 14.72 11.99 -18.81
CA PHE A 94 15.18 13.31 -19.24
C PHE A 94 16.16 13.94 -18.23
N LEU A 95 15.86 13.86 -16.93
CA LEU A 95 16.76 14.32 -15.87
C LEU A 95 18.10 13.60 -15.92
N ARG A 96 18.08 12.29 -16.15
CA ARG A 96 19.29 11.47 -16.32
C ARG A 96 20.13 11.97 -17.49
N ARG A 97 19.55 12.11 -18.68
CA ARG A 97 20.25 12.62 -19.86
C ARG A 97 20.86 14.00 -19.64
N GLN A 98 20.11 14.90 -18.99
CA GLN A 98 20.58 16.25 -18.69
C GLN A 98 21.76 16.25 -17.72
N LEU A 99 21.74 15.38 -16.71
CA LEU A 99 22.83 15.22 -15.75
C LEU A 99 24.06 14.54 -16.38
N GLU A 100 23.87 13.54 -17.23
CA GLU A 100 24.95 12.90 -17.99
C GLU A 100 25.69 13.91 -18.88
N TYR A 101 24.95 14.84 -19.51
CA TYR A 101 25.55 15.89 -20.33
C TYR A 101 26.26 16.97 -19.50
N ARG A 102 25.65 17.43 -18.39
CA ARG A 102 26.20 18.53 -17.58
C ARG A 102 27.35 18.11 -16.67
N MET A 103 27.36 16.86 -16.21
CA MET A 103 28.29 16.38 -15.18
C MET A 103 28.73 14.93 -15.44
N PRO A 104 29.34 14.63 -16.61
CA PRO A 104 29.66 13.26 -17.01
C PRO A 104 30.59 12.55 -16.03
N ASP A 105 31.57 13.27 -15.48
CA ASP A 105 32.63 12.71 -14.63
C ASP A 105 32.11 12.15 -13.30
N ILE A 106 31.09 12.80 -12.73
CA ILE A 106 30.52 12.46 -11.43
C ILE A 106 29.16 11.76 -11.55
N PHE A 107 28.58 11.71 -12.75
CA PHE A 107 27.25 11.15 -12.96
C PHE A 107 27.15 9.70 -12.48
N LYS A 108 28.16 8.86 -12.76
CA LYS A 108 28.17 7.46 -12.30
C LYS A 108 28.05 7.33 -10.78
N SER A 109 28.75 8.19 -10.03
CA SER A 109 28.67 8.22 -8.57
C SER A 109 27.30 8.71 -8.08
N LEU A 110 26.74 9.74 -8.73
CA LEU A 110 25.39 10.23 -8.43
C LEU A 110 24.31 9.18 -8.72
N ASP A 111 24.40 8.48 -9.86
CA ASP A 111 23.46 7.41 -10.23
C ASP A 111 23.51 6.26 -9.24
N THR A 112 24.72 5.84 -8.84
CA THR A 112 24.91 4.82 -7.82
C THR A 112 24.31 5.26 -6.48
N PHE A 113 24.52 6.52 -6.08
CA PHE A 113 23.93 7.09 -4.89
C PHE A 113 22.39 7.11 -4.96
N ALA A 114 21.81 7.57 -6.08
CA ALA A 114 20.37 7.60 -6.29
C ALA A 114 19.75 6.20 -6.19
N ARG A 115 20.37 5.20 -6.83
CA ARG A 115 19.94 3.79 -6.74
C ARG A 115 20.01 3.25 -5.32
N ASN A 116 21.07 3.56 -4.59
CA ASN A 116 21.20 3.11 -3.19
C ASN A 116 20.12 3.75 -2.29
N VAL A 117 19.84 5.05 -2.46
CA VAL A 117 18.75 5.74 -1.74
C VAL A 117 17.39 5.15 -2.10
N ALA A 118 17.16 4.85 -3.38
CA ALA A 118 15.94 4.21 -3.85
C ALA A 118 15.80 2.79 -3.29
N ALA A 119 16.86 1.97 -3.32
CA ALA A 119 16.87 0.60 -2.82
C ALA A 119 16.67 0.51 -1.30
N THR A 120 17.31 1.37 -0.53
CA THR A 120 17.13 1.44 0.94
C THR A 120 15.71 1.86 1.31
N THR A 121 15.16 2.86 0.60
CA THR A 121 13.76 3.27 0.76
C THR A 121 12.82 2.12 0.37
N ASP A 122 13.08 1.45 -0.75
CA ASP A 122 12.31 0.32 -1.25
C ASP A 122 12.23 -0.81 -0.21
N GLN A 123 13.37 -1.30 0.27
CA GLN A 123 13.41 -2.35 1.30
C GLN A 123 12.62 -1.98 2.56
N THR A 124 12.77 -0.74 3.04
CA THR A 124 12.07 -0.24 4.23
C THR A 124 10.56 -0.21 4.00
N LYS A 125 10.11 0.32 2.86
CA LYS A 125 8.69 0.42 2.50
C LYS A 125 8.08 -0.95 2.22
N GLN A 126 8.80 -1.83 1.55
CA GLN A 126 8.34 -3.18 1.25
C GLN A 126 8.12 -3.98 2.54
N LYS A 127 9.01 -3.86 3.52
CA LYS A 127 8.84 -4.49 4.84
C LYS A 127 7.58 -3.99 5.57
N ASP A 128 7.36 -2.67 5.57
CA ASP A 128 6.17 -2.04 6.16
C ASP A 128 4.87 -2.43 5.43
N LEU A 129 4.87 -2.47 4.11
CA LEU A 129 3.69 -2.88 3.33
C LEU A 129 3.38 -4.38 3.51
N ARG A 130 4.41 -5.23 3.62
CA ARG A 130 4.24 -6.66 3.93
C ARG A 130 3.63 -6.86 5.31
N SER A 131 4.10 -6.16 6.34
CA SER A 131 3.53 -6.26 7.68
C SER A 131 2.07 -5.79 7.71
N LYS A 132 1.75 -4.69 7.01
CA LYS A 132 0.37 -4.21 6.82
C LYS A 132 -0.51 -5.23 6.10
N LEU A 133 -0.02 -5.86 5.04
CA LEU A 133 -0.75 -6.91 4.31
C LEU A 133 -1.05 -8.11 5.21
N MET A 134 -0.07 -8.58 5.99
CA MET A 134 -0.25 -9.68 6.93
C MET A 134 -1.29 -9.35 8.00
N ALA A 135 -1.24 -8.14 8.56
CA ALA A 135 -2.24 -7.68 9.53
C ALA A 135 -3.65 -7.61 8.91
N LEU A 136 -3.78 -7.17 7.66
CA LEU A 136 -5.07 -7.15 6.93
C LEU A 136 -5.60 -8.57 6.69
N LYS A 137 -4.75 -9.50 6.25
CA LYS A 137 -5.12 -10.91 6.05
C LYS A 137 -5.59 -11.57 7.36
N ASN A 138 -4.87 -11.35 8.46
CA ASN A 138 -5.23 -11.93 9.75
C ASN A 138 -6.57 -11.40 10.28
N LYS A 139 -6.85 -10.09 10.09
CA LYS A 139 -8.14 -9.48 10.43
C LYS A 139 -9.30 -9.97 9.56
N HIS A 140 -9.03 -10.37 8.32
CA HIS A 140 -10.07 -10.90 7.43
C HIS A 140 -10.36 -12.39 7.70
N ARG A 141 -9.39 -13.16 8.22
CA ARG A 141 -9.60 -14.56 8.64
C ARG A 141 -10.39 -14.71 9.94
N THR A 142 -10.30 -13.73 10.85
CA THR A 142 -10.97 -13.78 12.16
C THR A 142 -12.51 -13.70 12.13
N PRO A 143 -13.18 -12.93 11.23
CA PRO A 143 -14.65 -12.88 11.21
C PRO A 143 -15.32 -14.21 10.80
N GLU A 144 -14.68 -15.05 10.00
CA GLU A 144 -15.25 -16.34 9.58
C GLU A 144 -15.18 -17.43 10.68
N MET A 145 -14.19 -17.38 11.58
CA MET A 145 -14.09 -18.35 12.68
C MET A 145 -15.03 -18.04 13.86
N GLN A 146 -15.51 -16.80 14.01
CA GLN A 146 -16.44 -16.45 15.10
C GLN A 146 -17.89 -16.88 14.81
N GLN A 147 -18.32 -16.94 13.55
CA GLN A 147 -19.66 -17.44 13.20
C GLN A 147 -19.82 -18.96 13.39
N ASN A 148 -18.72 -19.72 13.32
CA ASN A 148 -18.77 -21.18 13.48
C ASN A 148 -18.83 -21.65 14.95
N HIS A 149 -18.44 -20.81 15.92
CA HIS A 149 -18.58 -21.12 17.35
C HIS A 149 -19.96 -20.77 17.92
N GLN A 150 -20.70 -19.84 17.32
CA GLN A 150 -22.07 -19.52 17.76
C GLN A 150 -23.09 -20.61 17.34
N LYS A 151 -22.88 -21.30 16.22
CA LYS A 151 -23.77 -22.40 15.77
C LYS A 151 -23.62 -23.71 16.55
N ARG A 152 -22.53 -23.92 17.29
CA ARG A 152 -22.30 -25.14 18.10
C ARG A 152 -22.83 -25.07 19.54
N ARG A 153 -23.43 -23.95 19.95
CA ARG A 153 -23.97 -23.74 21.31
C ARG A 153 -25.49 -23.60 21.36
N GLN A 154 -26.23 -24.18 20.41
CA GLN A 154 -27.66 -24.40 20.63
C GLN A 154 -27.84 -25.74 21.34
N PRO A 155 -28.29 -25.77 22.61
CA PRO A 155 -28.65 -27.03 23.25
C PRO A 155 -29.90 -27.59 22.56
N LEU A 156 -29.83 -28.87 22.18
CA LEU A 156 -31.01 -29.67 21.81
C LEU A 156 -32.05 -29.53 22.91
N LYS A 157 -33.22 -28.95 22.59
CA LYS A 157 -34.40 -29.04 23.44
C LYS A 157 -34.85 -30.51 23.45
N THR A 158 -34.45 -31.24 24.48
CA THR A 158 -35.03 -32.53 24.84
C THR A 158 -36.49 -32.32 25.24
N THR A 159 -37.42 -32.68 24.37
CA THR A 159 -38.82 -32.91 24.73
C THR A 159 -38.89 -34.16 25.62
N ILE A 160 -38.90 -33.96 26.93
CA ILE A 160 -39.24 -35.00 27.91
C ILE A 160 -40.77 -35.08 27.95
N GLY A 161 -41.31 -36.14 27.36
CA GLY A 161 -42.73 -36.47 27.44
C GLY A 161 -43.08 -36.94 28.87
N ALA A 162 -43.84 -36.14 29.59
CA ALA A 162 -44.43 -36.52 30.87
C ALA A 162 -45.62 -37.47 30.63
N ARG A 163 -45.39 -38.77 30.80
CA ARG A 163 -46.45 -39.78 30.93
C ARG A 163 -46.94 -39.78 32.38
N GLY A 164 -48.02 -39.05 32.64
CA GLY A 164 -48.75 -39.11 33.90
C GLY A 164 -49.50 -40.44 34.03
N LYS A 165 -49.17 -41.19 35.09
CA LYS A 165 -50.01 -42.27 35.63
C LYS A 165 -51.26 -41.65 36.29
N ARG A 166 -52.45 -42.19 36.02
CA ARG A 166 -53.52 -42.29 37.01
C ARG A 166 -54.19 -43.66 36.86
N SER A 167 -54.05 -44.46 37.91
CA SER A 167 -54.90 -45.59 38.22
C SER A 167 -56.06 -45.07 39.05
N PHE A 168 -57.29 -45.43 38.71
CA PHE A 168 -58.32 -46.03 39.57
C PHE A 168 -59.45 -46.49 38.67
#